data_AF-A0A316DHI6-F1
#
_entry.id   AF-A0A316DHI6-F1
#
_cell.length_a   1.000
_cell.length_b   1.000
_cell.length_c   1.000
_cell.angle_alpha   90.00
_cell.angle_beta   90.00
_cell.angle_gamma   90.00
#
_symmetry.space_group_name_H-M   'P 1'
#
loop_
_entity.id
_entity.type
_entity.pdbx_description
1 polymer ?
#
loop_
_entity_poly.entity_id
_entity_poly.type
_entity_poly.pdbx_seq_one_letter_code
_entity_poly.pdbx_strand_id
1 'polypeptide(L)'
;MALPIIQSLWVGGELSLIEQLSISSFIKNNHEFHLYTYGEVKGIPEGTIVKDGNNIIPEKDIFTYCGGSYAGFADWFRWELLYKEGGFWVDTDMICLKPFDFDADLIFGSESIDLVCPAVLGFPPKHEISKFLKDNCENPNAYLPYDRTKTRRKKWKRRMLGKGREDMEWGETGGPEGFTKALDYFKVRDKAKPFVFFFPVHFSNWHTVYDDTFKNGMEFFADTYAIHLWNEMTRREKDFNKNATFPKDSLIEQLKRKYL
;
A
#
# COMPACT_ATOMS: atom_id res chain seq x y z
N MET A 1 23.36 9.76 -6.45
CA MET A 1 22.19 10.47 -5.86
C MET A 1 21.76 9.68 -4.64
N ALA A 2 21.21 10.31 -3.60
CA ALA A 2 20.64 9.58 -2.48
C ALA A 2 19.41 8.79 -2.94
N LEU A 3 19.18 7.60 -2.38
CA LEU A 3 17.97 6.82 -2.64
C LEU A 3 16.73 7.56 -2.11
N PRO A 4 15.53 7.35 -2.69
CA PRO A 4 14.31 8.01 -2.23
C PRO A 4 13.96 7.63 -0.80
N ILE A 5 13.30 8.56 -0.10
CA ILE A 5 12.67 8.32 1.20
C ILE A 5 11.42 7.45 0.98
N ILE A 6 11.31 6.40 1.79
CA ILE A 6 10.16 5.49 1.80
C ILE A 6 9.25 5.88 2.96
N GLN A 7 7.94 5.96 2.71
CA GLN A 7 6.96 6.44 3.68
C GLN A 7 5.79 5.46 3.82
N SER A 8 5.31 5.26 5.04
CA SER A 8 4.17 4.39 5.34
C SER A 8 3.33 4.93 6.51
N LEU A 9 2.16 4.35 6.73
CA LEU A 9 1.28 4.63 7.87
C LEU A 9 1.09 3.37 8.73
N TRP A 10 1.06 3.55 10.05
CA TRP A 10 0.53 2.57 10.98
C TRP A 10 -0.35 3.21 12.06
N VAL A 11 -1.55 2.66 12.27
CA VAL A 11 -2.54 3.22 13.20
C VAL A 11 -2.61 2.36 14.47
N GLY A 12 -1.91 2.82 15.52
CA GLY A 12 -1.98 2.29 16.88
C GLY A 12 -1.39 0.88 17.08
N GLY A 13 -1.42 0.42 18.34
CA GLY A 13 -1.06 -0.96 18.71
C GLY A 13 0.42 -1.28 18.54
N GLU A 14 0.70 -2.36 17.81
CA GLU A 14 2.06 -2.88 17.61
C GLU A 14 2.24 -3.37 16.17
N LEU A 15 3.47 -3.28 15.68
CA LEU A 15 3.86 -3.91 14.43
C LEU A 15 4.17 -5.38 14.68
N SER A 16 3.56 -6.28 13.90
CA SER A 16 3.94 -7.69 13.93
C SER A 16 5.30 -7.90 13.26
N LEU A 17 5.85 -9.11 13.34
CA LEU A 17 7.09 -9.47 12.63
C LEU A 17 7.00 -9.24 11.12
N ILE A 18 5.81 -9.28 10.52
CA ILE A 18 5.64 -9.01 9.09
C ILE A 18 5.86 -7.53 8.78
N GLU A 19 5.26 -6.62 9.55
CA GLU A 19 5.47 -5.19 9.32
C GLU A 19 6.87 -4.74 9.72
N GLN A 20 7.43 -5.34 10.77
CA GLN A 20 8.83 -5.15 11.14
C GLN A 20 9.77 -5.56 10.00
N LEU A 21 9.53 -6.73 9.40
CA LEU A 21 10.31 -7.22 8.27
C LEU A 21 10.23 -6.27 7.07
N SER A 22 9.03 -5.77 6.76
CA SER A 22 8.82 -4.79 5.68
C SER A 22 9.71 -3.57 5.87
N ILE A 23 9.58 -2.87 7.00
CA ILE A 23 10.35 -1.66 7.29
C ILE A 23 11.85 -1.95 7.30
N SER A 24 12.28 -3.00 8.02
CA SER A 24 13.70 -3.39 8.10
C SER A 24 14.29 -3.70 6.72
N SER A 25 13.53 -4.32 5.81
CA SER A 25 14.02 -4.64 4.48
C SER A 25 14.37 -3.39 3.67
N PHE A 26 13.62 -2.30 3.79
CA PHE A 26 13.94 -1.02 3.13
C PHE A 26 15.16 -0.35 3.75
N ILE A 27 15.25 -0.32 5.08
CA ILE A 27 16.40 0.23 5.81
C ILE A 27 17.70 -0.52 5.42
N LYS A 28 17.65 -1.86 5.36
CA LYS A 28 18.79 -2.69 4.94
C LYS A 28 19.14 -2.53 3.45
N ASN A 29 18.23 -2.01 2.63
CA ASN A 29 18.49 -1.60 1.26
C ASN A 29 18.88 -0.11 1.15
N ASN A 30 19.30 0.51 2.26
CA ASN A 30 19.82 1.88 2.35
C ASN A 30 18.78 2.99 2.09
N HIS A 31 17.49 2.68 2.22
CA HIS A 31 16.45 3.70 2.23
C HIS A 31 16.28 4.31 3.62
N GLU A 32 16.12 5.63 3.68
CA GLU A 32 15.51 6.28 4.83
C GLU A 32 14.02 5.92 4.87
N PHE A 33 13.51 5.55 6.05
CA PHE A 33 12.13 5.10 6.22
C PHE A 33 11.37 5.98 7.20
N HIS A 34 10.27 6.59 6.76
CA HIS A 34 9.36 7.38 7.58
C HIS A 34 8.10 6.58 7.88
N LEU A 35 7.82 6.35 9.16
CA LEU A 35 6.58 5.73 9.59
C LEU A 35 5.69 6.77 10.26
N TYR A 36 4.57 7.10 9.64
CA TYR A 36 3.55 7.96 10.22
C TYR A 36 2.72 7.14 11.21
N THR A 37 2.54 7.66 12.42
CA THR A 37 1.72 7.03 13.46
C THR A 37 0.79 8.02 14.14
N TYR A 38 -0.22 7.49 14.82
CA TYR A 38 -1.04 8.24 15.77
C TYR A 38 -0.74 7.70 17.17
N GLY A 39 0.03 8.46 17.95
CA GLY A 39 0.51 8.04 19.26
C GLY A 39 1.65 7.01 19.21
N GLU A 40 1.83 6.32 20.33
CA GLU A 40 2.88 5.31 20.50
C GLU A 40 2.51 3.99 19.81
N VAL A 41 3.47 3.44 19.06
CA VAL A 41 3.37 2.13 18.41
C VAL A 41 4.56 1.28 18.84
N LYS A 42 4.30 0.03 19.25
CA LYS A 42 5.34 -0.91 19.67
C LYS A 42 5.94 -1.67 18.49
N GLY A 43 7.19 -2.11 18.66
CA GLY A 43 7.87 -2.95 17.67
C GLY A 43 8.33 -2.20 16.43
N ILE A 44 8.52 -0.88 16.48
CA ILE A 44 9.11 -0.13 15.36
C ILE A 44 10.59 -0.50 15.21
N PRO A 45 11.06 -0.96 14.04
CA PRO A 45 12.47 -1.28 13.83
C PRO A 45 13.40 -0.08 14.05
N GLU A 46 14.60 -0.35 14.57
CA GLU A 46 15.65 0.66 14.72
C GLU A 46 16.02 1.27 13.36
N GLY A 47 16.26 2.59 13.35
CA GLY A 47 16.52 3.36 12.13
C GLY A 47 15.27 3.91 11.45
N THR A 48 14.07 3.53 11.88
CA THR A 48 12.82 4.13 11.42
C THR A 48 12.65 5.53 11.99
N ILE A 49 12.34 6.51 11.13
CA ILE A 49 11.98 7.86 11.55
C ILE A 49 10.47 7.93 11.76
N VAL A 50 10.04 8.06 13.01
CA VAL A 50 8.62 8.18 13.35
C VAL A 50 8.14 9.61 13.08
N LYS A 51 7.01 9.75 12.40
CA LYS A 51 6.35 11.02 12.07
C LYS A 51 4.94 11.05 12.65
N ASP A 52 4.46 12.22 13.05
CA ASP A 52 3.09 12.39 13.52
C ASP A 52 2.13 12.44 12.32
N GLY A 53 1.20 11.47 12.27
CA GLY A 53 0.16 11.35 11.26
C GLY A 53 -0.77 12.56 11.17
N ASN A 54 -0.94 13.32 12.26
CA ASN A 54 -1.75 14.54 12.29
C ASN A 54 -1.26 15.63 11.32
N ASN A 55 0.03 15.59 10.92
CA ASN A 55 0.56 16.51 9.91
C ASN A 55 -0.01 16.25 8.50
N ILE A 56 -0.47 15.03 8.25
CA ILE A 56 -1.04 14.61 6.96
C ILE A 56 -2.56 14.67 7.03
N ILE A 57 -3.17 13.88 7.92
CA ILE A 57 -4.62 13.89 8.19
C ILE A 57 -4.82 13.88 9.72
N PRO A 58 -5.68 14.77 10.28
CA PRO A 58 -5.96 14.77 11.71
C PRO A 58 -6.53 13.43 12.22
N GLU A 59 -6.15 13.03 13.43
CA GLU A 59 -6.60 11.76 14.05
C GLU A 59 -8.13 11.64 14.14
N LYS A 60 -8.84 12.75 14.35
CA LYS A 60 -10.31 12.80 14.40
C LYS A 60 -10.99 12.37 13.10
N ASP A 61 -10.25 12.35 11.98
CA ASP A 61 -10.77 12.00 10.66
C ASP A 61 -10.48 10.53 10.29
N ILE A 62 -9.84 9.78 11.19
CA ILE A 62 -9.65 8.32 11.05
C ILE A 62 -11.01 7.63 11.01
N PHE A 63 -11.16 6.70 10.08
CA PHE A 63 -12.34 5.85 9.95
C PHE A 63 -11.95 4.43 9.57
N THR A 64 -12.89 3.51 9.73
CA THR A 64 -12.76 2.13 9.23
C THR A 64 -13.95 1.77 8.34
N TYR A 65 -13.74 0.85 7.41
CA TYR A 65 -14.85 0.20 6.73
C TYR A 65 -15.62 -0.73 7.68
N CYS A 66 -16.80 -1.17 7.24
CA CYS A 66 -17.53 -2.25 7.91
C CYS A 66 -16.61 -3.47 8.12
N GLY A 67 -16.49 -3.93 9.36
CA GLY A 67 -15.57 -5.01 9.75
C GLY A 67 -14.19 -4.53 10.24
N GLY A 68 -14.00 -3.23 10.47
CA GLY A 68 -12.84 -2.67 11.19
C GLY A 68 -11.57 -2.50 10.36
N SER A 69 -11.65 -2.60 9.03
CA SER A 69 -10.48 -2.40 8.16
C SER A 69 -10.16 -0.92 8.00
N TYR A 70 -8.91 -0.55 8.23
CA TYR A 70 -8.38 0.79 7.97
C TYR A 70 -8.04 1.05 6.49
N ALA A 71 -8.26 0.10 5.59
CA ALA A 71 -7.85 0.20 4.19
C ALA A 71 -8.31 1.51 3.52
N GLY A 72 -9.57 1.90 3.71
CA GLY A 72 -10.09 3.15 3.13
C GLY A 72 -9.45 4.41 3.70
N PHE A 73 -9.10 4.41 4.99
CA PHE A 73 -8.38 5.52 5.59
C PHE A 73 -6.93 5.57 5.11
N ALA A 74 -6.24 4.43 5.03
CA ALA A 74 -4.89 4.34 4.47
C ALA A 74 -4.85 4.78 3.00
N ASP A 75 -5.87 4.45 2.21
CA ASP A 75 -6.03 4.95 0.84
C ASP A 75 -6.07 6.48 0.81
N TRP A 76 -6.88 7.12 1.68
CA TRP A 76 -6.92 8.58 1.74
C TRP A 76 -5.60 9.19 2.21
N PHE A 77 -5.03 8.63 3.28
CA PHE A 77 -3.78 9.10 3.88
C PHE A 77 -2.63 9.07 2.87
N ARG A 78 -2.46 7.98 2.10
CA ARG A 78 -1.36 7.89 1.13
C ARG A 78 -1.46 8.95 0.04
N TRP A 79 -2.66 9.21 -0.48
CA TRP A 79 -2.84 10.19 -1.54
C TRP A 79 -2.67 11.63 -1.00
N GLU A 80 -3.10 11.89 0.23
CA GLU A 80 -2.85 13.17 0.90
C GLU A 80 -1.34 13.38 1.15
N LEU A 81 -0.63 12.35 1.63
CA LEU A 81 0.82 12.37 1.82
C LEU A 81 1.56 12.63 0.52
N LEU A 82 1.31 11.82 -0.52
CA LEU A 82 1.97 11.94 -1.82
C LEU A 82 1.67 13.29 -2.49
N TYR A 83 0.48 13.86 -2.29
CA TYR A 83 0.19 15.20 -2.79
C TYR A 83 0.97 16.28 -2.03
N LYS A 84 1.10 16.16 -0.70
CA LYS A 84 1.81 17.15 0.13
C LYS A 84 3.33 17.09 -0.06
N GLU A 85 3.89 15.91 0.15
CA GLU A 85 5.34 15.69 0.26
C GLU A 85 5.95 15.03 -0.98
N GLY A 86 5.16 14.32 -1.77
CA GLY A 86 5.66 13.46 -2.84
C GLY A 86 6.47 12.28 -2.29
N GLY A 87 7.47 11.84 -3.04
CA GLY A 87 8.34 10.74 -2.67
C GLY A 87 7.67 9.38 -2.89
N PHE A 88 8.03 8.40 -2.05
CA PHE A 88 7.50 7.05 -2.15
C PHE A 88 6.59 6.70 -0.98
N TRP A 89 5.42 6.14 -1.29
CA TRP A 89 4.59 5.38 -0.38
C TRP A 89 4.83 3.89 -0.58
N VAL A 90 4.90 3.14 0.50
CA VAL A 90 4.76 1.67 0.49
C VAL A 90 3.79 1.22 1.57
N ASP A 91 3.00 0.17 1.31
CA ASP A 91 2.26 -0.51 2.37
C ASP A 91 3.24 -1.25 3.30
N THR A 92 2.90 -1.40 4.58
CA THR A 92 3.79 -1.99 5.62
C THR A 92 3.95 -3.50 5.50
N ASP A 93 3.63 -4.09 4.36
CA ASP A 93 3.79 -5.48 4.00
C ASP A 93 4.45 -5.64 2.62
N MET A 94 5.14 -4.60 2.17
CA MET A 94 6.07 -4.64 1.04
C MET A 94 7.48 -5.01 1.53
N ILE A 95 8.08 -6.07 1.01
CA ILE A 95 9.47 -6.45 1.33
C ILE A 95 10.40 -5.98 0.22
N CYS A 96 11.32 -5.08 0.56
CA CYS A 96 12.33 -4.56 -0.35
C CYS A 96 13.43 -5.61 -0.62
N LEU A 97 13.61 -5.95 -1.89
CA LEU A 97 14.67 -6.86 -2.35
C LEU A 97 15.85 -6.12 -2.96
N LYS A 98 15.61 -4.93 -3.51
CA LYS A 98 16.59 -4.09 -4.19
C LYS A 98 16.29 -2.61 -3.92
N PRO A 99 17.32 -1.75 -3.92
CA PRO A 99 17.13 -0.31 -3.87
C PRO A 99 16.18 0.21 -4.95
N PHE A 100 15.34 1.20 -4.60
CA PHE A 100 14.47 1.89 -5.54
C PHE A 100 15.24 3.05 -6.20
N ASP A 101 16.11 2.72 -7.15
CA ASP A 101 16.95 3.64 -7.91
C ASP A 101 16.35 3.98 -9.29
N PHE A 102 15.02 4.01 -9.37
CA PHE A 102 14.29 4.23 -10.62
C PHE A 102 14.51 5.64 -11.19
N ASP A 103 14.82 5.71 -12.48
CA ASP A 103 14.88 6.94 -13.26
C ASP A 103 13.50 7.27 -13.88
N ALA A 104 12.52 7.56 -13.02
CA ALA A 104 11.20 8.07 -13.44
C ALA A 104 10.46 8.78 -12.30
N ASP A 105 9.71 9.82 -12.65
CA ASP A 105 8.93 10.61 -11.68
C ASP A 105 7.70 9.86 -11.15
N LEU A 106 7.16 8.93 -11.93
CA LEU A 106 5.97 8.15 -11.60
C LEU A 106 6.33 6.67 -11.51
N ILE A 107 6.19 6.09 -10.31
CA ILE A 107 6.47 4.69 -10.04
C ILE A 107 5.22 4.03 -9.46
N PHE A 108 4.71 3.00 -10.11
CA PHE A 108 3.64 2.14 -9.64
C PHE A 108 3.67 0.86 -10.49
N GLY A 109 3.01 -0.21 -10.03
CA GLY A 109 3.02 -1.50 -10.72
C GLY A 109 1.64 -2.10 -10.94
N SER A 110 1.51 -2.82 -12.04
CA SER A 110 0.36 -3.67 -12.30
C SER A 110 0.39 -4.90 -11.39
N GLU A 111 -0.68 -5.21 -10.67
CA GLU A 111 -0.81 -6.51 -9.99
C GLU A 111 -1.40 -7.59 -10.90
N SER A 112 -2.17 -7.16 -11.91
CA SER A 112 -2.75 -8.02 -12.95
C SER A 112 -2.86 -7.24 -14.26
N ILE A 113 -3.36 -7.88 -15.32
CA ILE A 113 -3.57 -7.22 -16.61
C ILE A 113 -4.52 -6.01 -16.49
N ASP A 114 -5.51 -6.13 -15.62
CA ASP A 114 -6.60 -5.17 -15.50
C ASP A 114 -6.45 -4.18 -14.34
N LEU A 115 -5.46 -4.36 -13.46
CA LEU A 115 -5.39 -3.63 -12.21
C LEU A 115 -3.97 -3.17 -11.83
N VAL A 116 -3.87 -1.93 -11.40
CA VAL A 116 -2.67 -1.33 -10.79
C VAL A 116 -2.87 -1.27 -9.28
N CYS A 117 -1.86 -1.75 -8.54
CA CYS A 117 -1.94 -1.84 -7.09
C CYS A 117 -1.31 -0.61 -6.43
N PRO A 118 -1.98 0.03 -5.45
CA PRO A 118 -1.49 1.23 -4.77
C PRO A 118 -0.58 0.94 -3.57
N ALA A 119 -0.07 -0.29 -3.44
CA ALA A 119 0.82 -0.69 -2.34
C ALA A 119 2.26 -0.18 -2.48
N VAL A 120 2.66 0.29 -3.67
CA VAL A 120 3.92 1.03 -3.90
C VAL A 120 3.70 2.13 -4.92
N LEU A 121 3.99 3.36 -4.53
CA LEU A 121 3.72 4.55 -5.34
C LEU A 121 4.87 5.55 -5.19
N GLY A 122 5.46 5.98 -6.29
CA GLY A 122 6.38 7.12 -6.36
C GLY A 122 5.74 8.25 -7.15
N PHE A 123 5.61 9.43 -6.55
CA PHE A 123 5.01 10.61 -7.19
C PHE A 123 5.75 11.89 -6.77
N PRO A 124 5.86 12.90 -7.65
CA PRO A 124 6.32 14.22 -7.23
C PRO A 124 5.23 14.89 -6.36
N PRO A 125 5.62 15.84 -5.48
CA PRO A 125 4.65 16.60 -4.70
C PRO A 125 3.74 17.39 -5.63
N LYS A 126 2.50 17.61 -5.19
CA LYS A 126 1.44 18.35 -5.90
C LYS A 126 1.05 17.78 -7.26
N HIS A 127 1.35 16.51 -7.53
CA HIS A 127 0.95 15.86 -8.78
C HIS A 127 -0.59 15.81 -8.93
N GLU A 128 -1.08 15.98 -10.16
CA GLU A 128 -2.51 16.08 -10.46
C GLU A 128 -3.29 14.80 -10.11
N ILE A 129 -2.68 13.63 -10.31
CA ILE A 129 -3.29 12.33 -10.00
C ILE A 129 -3.44 12.16 -8.48
N SER A 130 -2.39 12.49 -7.71
CA SER A 130 -2.45 12.46 -6.24
C SER A 130 -3.52 13.43 -5.71
N LYS A 131 -3.63 14.62 -6.32
CA LYS A 131 -4.71 15.57 -6.01
C LYS A 131 -6.09 15.00 -6.33
N PHE A 132 -6.25 14.39 -7.51
CA PHE A 132 -7.53 13.82 -7.92
C PHE A 132 -7.97 12.70 -6.98
N LEU A 133 -7.04 11.82 -6.59
CA LEU A 133 -7.34 10.67 -5.74
C LEU A 133 -7.57 11.06 -4.29
N LYS A 134 -6.81 12.00 -3.72
CA LYS A 134 -7.09 12.50 -2.37
C LYS A 134 -8.45 13.19 -2.31
N ASP A 135 -8.81 14.01 -3.32
CA ASP A 135 -10.09 14.72 -3.38
C ASP A 135 -11.24 13.71 -3.50
N ASN A 136 -11.04 12.64 -4.28
CA ASN A 136 -12.00 11.54 -4.40
C ASN A 136 -12.13 10.74 -3.10
N CYS A 137 -11.05 10.49 -2.37
CA CYS A 137 -11.12 9.86 -1.05
C CYS A 137 -11.83 10.73 0.00
N GLU A 138 -11.58 12.04 -0.03
CA GLU A 138 -12.24 13.01 0.85
C GLU A 138 -13.74 13.13 0.53
N ASN A 139 -14.08 13.15 -0.77
CA ASN A 139 -15.44 13.34 -1.27
C ASN A 139 -15.90 12.16 -2.15
N PRO A 140 -16.05 10.94 -1.59
CA PRO A 140 -16.16 9.71 -2.37
C PRO A 140 -17.46 9.57 -3.18
N ASN A 141 -18.46 10.38 -2.84
CA ASN A 141 -19.69 10.45 -3.61
C ASN A 141 -19.73 11.62 -4.61
N ALA A 142 -18.64 12.37 -4.80
CA ALA A 142 -18.54 13.35 -5.88
C ALA A 142 -18.61 12.64 -7.25
N TYR A 143 -19.24 13.28 -8.23
CA TYR A 143 -19.27 12.73 -9.59
C TYR A 143 -17.91 12.92 -10.24
N LEU A 144 -17.39 11.84 -10.82
CA LEU A 144 -16.12 11.84 -11.55
C LEU A 144 -16.38 11.93 -13.06
N PRO A 145 -15.41 12.44 -13.84
CA PRO A 145 -15.56 12.63 -15.28
C PRO A 145 -15.92 11.36 -16.06
N TYR A 146 -15.50 10.19 -15.56
CA TYR A 146 -15.73 8.89 -16.17
C TYR A 146 -16.89 8.10 -15.53
N ASP A 147 -17.64 8.69 -14.60
CA ASP A 147 -18.75 7.99 -13.95
C ASP A 147 -19.89 7.69 -14.94
N ARG A 148 -20.17 6.39 -15.12
CA ARG A 148 -21.35 5.94 -15.87
C ARG A 148 -22.65 6.20 -15.10
N THR A 149 -23.79 6.19 -15.79
CA THR A 149 -25.12 6.43 -15.21
C THR A 149 -25.41 5.58 -13.97
N LYS A 150 -25.01 4.29 -13.97
CA LYS A 150 -25.17 3.39 -12.82
C LYS A 150 -24.38 3.88 -11.60
N THR A 151 -23.12 4.28 -11.78
CA THR A 151 -22.25 4.81 -10.72
C THR A 151 -22.76 6.15 -10.20
N ARG A 152 -23.19 7.06 -11.08
CA ARG A 152 -23.80 8.34 -10.67
C ARG A 152 -25.06 8.12 -9.82
N ARG A 153 -25.93 7.18 -10.20
CA ARG A 153 -27.11 6.81 -9.40
C ARG A 153 -26.73 6.23 -8.03
N LYS A 154 -25.72 5.35 -7.97
CA LYS A 154 -25.18 4.78 -6.72
C LYS A 154 -24.68 5.89 -5.78
N LYS A 155 -23.83 6.79 -6.28
CA LYS A 155 -23.30 7.95 -5.54
C LYS A 155 -24.40 8.89 -5.06
N TRP A 156 -25.37 9.21 -5.92
CA TRP A 156 -26.53 10.03 -5.54
C TRP A 156 -27.33 9.38 -4.40
N LYS A 157 -27.63 8.08 -4.50
CA LYS A 157 -28.34 7.34 -3.44
C LYS A 157 -27.57 7.37 -2.12
N ARG A 158 -26.24 7.16 -2.15
CA ARG A 158 -25.40 7.25 -0.96
C ARG A 158 -25.45 8.65 -0.32
N ARG A 159 -25.34 9.72 -1.11
CA ARG A 159 -25.47 11.11 -0.60
C ARG A 159 -26.84 11.34 0.05
N MET A 160 -27.93 10.89 -0.57
CA MET A 160 -29.29 11.02 -0.01
C MET A 160 -29.45 10.26 1.30
N LEU A 161 -28.69 9.17 1.51
CA LEU A 161 -28.68 8.38 2.73
C LEU A 161 -27.65 8.90 3.77
N GLY A 162 -26.95 10.01 3.50
CA GLY A 162 -25.91 10.55 4.37
C GLY A 162 -24.66 9.65 4.49
N LYS A 163 -24.48 8.71 3.56
CA LYS A 163 -23.39 7.72 3.61
C LYS A 163 -22.05 8.32 3.22
N GLY A 164 -21.07 8.20 4.11
CA GLY A 164 -19.75 8.82 4.03
C GLY A 164 -18.65 7.91 3.48
N ARG A 165 -17.42 8.16 3.93
CA ARG A 165 -16.19 7.43 3.52
C ARG A 165 -16.20 5.99 4.01
N GLU A 166 -16.75 5.77 5.19
CA GLU A 166 -16.97 4.49 5.86
C GLU A 166 -17.89 3.52 5.10
N ASP A 167 -18.72 4.03 4.18
CA ASP A 167 -19.70 3.27 3.40
C ASP A 167 -19.22 2.90 1.98
N MET A 168 -17.96 3.16 1.65
CA MET A 168 -17.40 2.82 0.35
C MET A 168 -17.11 1.32 0.22
N GLU A 169 -17.16 0.82 -1.01
CA GLU A 169 -16.69 -0.53 -1.29
C GLU A 169 -15.15 -0.54 -1.27
N TRP A 170 -14.58 -1.65 -0.82
CA TRP A 170 -13.13 -1.84 -0.79
C TRP A 170 -12.55 -1.62 -2.19
N GLY A 171 -11.53 -0.76 -2.30
CA GLY A 171 -10.86 -0.46 -3.56
C GLY A 171 -11.51 0.63 -4.44
N GLU A 172 -12.71 1.13 -4.11
CA GLU A 172 -13.53 1.96 -5.01
C GLU A 172 -12.96 3.38 -5.27
N THR A 173 -12.30 4.00 -4.29
CA THR A 173 -11.92 5.43 -4.33
C THR A 173 -10.44 5.68 -4.56
N GLY A 174 -9.60 5.38 -3.56
CA GLY A 174 -8.14 5.50 -3.60
C GLY A 174 -7.42 4.17 -3.64
N GLY A 175 -8.15 3.06 -3.53
CA GLY A 175 -7.61 1.72 -3.67
C GLY A 175 -7.45 1.29 -5.14
N PRO A 176 -7.21 0.00 -5.41
CA PRO A 176 -6.79 -0.47 -6.74
C PRO A 176 -7.72 -0.10 -7.89
N GLU A 177 -9.05 -0.23 -7.72
CA GLU A 177 -9.98 0.12 -8.81
C GLU A 177 -10.04 1.63 -9.06
N GLY A 178 -10.12 2.42 -7.99
CA GLY A 178 -10.18 3.87 -8.08
C GLY A 178 -8.91 4.45 -8.70
N PHE A 179 -7.75 3.93 -8.29
CA PHE A 179 -6.46 4.31 -8.84
C PHE A 179 -6.35 3.93 -10.32
N THR A 180 -6.71 2.69 -10.69
CA THR A 180 -6.65 2.23 -12.08
C THR A 180 -7.53 3.08 -13.00
N LYS A 181 -8.77 3.39 -12.58
CA LYS A 181 -9.67 4.28 -13.34
C LYS A 181 -9.11 5.69 -13.48
N ALA A 182 -8.43 6.21 -12.46
CA ALA A 182 -7.74 7.49 -12.55
C ALA A 182 -6.59 7.43 -13.58
N LEU A 183 -5.74 6.40 -13.55
CA LEU A 183 -4.66 6.23 -14.52
C LEU A 183 -5.19 6.14 -15.97
N ASP A 184 -6.31 5.44 -16.19
CA ASP A 184 -6.98 5.38 -17.50
C ASP A 184 -7.49 6.77 -17.94
N TYR A 185 -8.09 7.52 -17.02
CA TYR A 185 -8.58 8.88 -17.30
C TYR A 185 -7.46 9.86 -17.66
N PHE A 186 -6.35 9.81 -16.91
CA PHE A 186 -5.16 10.62 -17.17
C PHE A 186 -4.27 10.05 -18.29
N LYS A 187 -4.61 8.88 -18.84
CA LYS A 187 -3.90 8.21 -19.95
C LYS A 187 -2.41 7.95 -19.64
N VAL A 188 -2.13 7.48 -18.43
CA VAL A 188 -0.76 7.15 -17.97
C VAL A 188 -0.62 5.74 -17.43
N ARG A 189 -1.63 4.88 -17.65
CA ARG A 189 -1.60 3.50 -17.17
C ARG A 189 -0.47 2.67 -17.79
N ASP A 190 -0.09 2.99 -19.01
CA ASP A 190 1.04 2.39 -19.74
C ASP A 190 2.40 2.61 -19.06
N LYS A 191 2.50 3.57 -18.13
CA LYS A 191 3.70 3.78 -17.30
C LYS A 191 3.84 2.76 -16.17
N ALA A 192 2.81 1.95 -15.90
CA ALA A 192 2.87 0.95 -14.84
C ALA A 192 3.99 -0.06 -15.10
N LYS A 193 4.80 -0.33 -14.08
CA LYS A 193 5.80 -1.38 -14.14
C LYS A 193 5.11 -2.75 -14.22
N PRO A 194 5.72 -3.74 -14.91
CA PRO A 194 5.21 -5.10 -14.94
C PRO A 194 5.07 -5.70 -13.54
N PHE A 195 4.13 -6.62 -13.36
CA PHE A 195 3.84 -7.23 -12.05
C PHE A 195 5.07 -7.83 -11.36
N VAL A 196 6.02 -8.38 -12.12
CA VAL A 196 7.24 -8.98 -11.56
C VAL A 196 8.10 -8.00 -10.74
N PHE A 197 7.97 -6.68 -10.95
CA PHE A 197 8.75 -5.70 -10.19
C PHE A 197 8.32 -5.59 -8.72
N PHE A 198 7.02 -5.67 -8.44
CA PHE A 198 6.46 -5.37 -7.12
C PHE A 198 5.45 -6.40 -6.60
N PHE A 199 4.81 -7.14 -7.52
CA PHE A 199 3.72 -8.07 -7.25
C PHE A 199 3.96 -9.46 -7.90
N PRO A 200 5.16 -10.06 -7.77
CA PRO A 200 5.47 -11.35 -8.41
C PRO A 200 4.59 -12.50 -7.89
N VAL A 201 4.05 -12.37 -6.67
CA VAL A 201 3.05 -13.27 -6.11
C VAL A 201 1.71 -12.55 -6.10
N HIS A 202 0.77 -13.00 -6.92
CA HIS A 202 -0.59 -12.46 -6.97
C HIS A 202 -1.35 -12.74 -5.66
N PHE A 203 -2.26 -11.86 -5.25
CA PHE A 203 -2.99 -11.99 -3.96
C PHE A 203 -3.73 -13.32 -3.81
N SER A 204 -4.18 -13.95 -4.90
CA SER A 204 -4.83 -15.27 -4.84
C SER A 204 -3.90 -16.39 -4.38
N ASN A 205 -2.59 -16.18 -4.51
CA ASN A 205 -1.53 -17.12 -4.17
C ASN A 205 -0.74 -16.67 -2.93
N TRP A 206 -1.27 -15.74 -2.14
CA TRP A 206 -0.56 -15.13 -1.00
C TRP A 206 0.05 -16.14 -0.02
N HIS A 207 -0.62 -17.29 0.20
CA HIS A 207 -0.16 -18.35 1.11
C HIS A 207 1.18 -18.97 0.69
N THR A 208 1.52 -18.93 -0.60
CA THR A 208 2.77 -19.50 -1.14
C THR A 208 4.03 -18.82 -0.59
N VAL A 209 3.90 -17.60 -0.06
CA VAL A 209 4.99 -16.90 0.63
C VAL A 209 5.32 -17.55 1.99
N TYR A 210 4.34 -18.22 2.58
CA TYR A 210 4.38 -18.78 3.93
C TYR A 210 4.55 -20.31 3.95
N ASP A 211 4.64 -20.97 2.78
CA ASP A 211 4.83 -22.41 2.63
C ASP A 211 6.09 -22.77 1.83
N ASP A 212 6.24 -24.05 1.47
CA ASP A 212 7.41 -24.61 0.80
C ASP A 212 7.46 -24.35 -0.73
N THR A 213 6.54 -23.55 -1.29
CA THR A 213 6.48 -23.27 -2.75
C THR A 213 7.80 -22.70 -3.26
N PHE A 214 8.42 -21.79 -2.51
CA PHE A 214 9.67 -21.11 -2.89
C PHE A 214 10.91 -21.65 -2.13
N LYS A 215 10.87 -22.91 -1.69
CA LYS A 215 11.98 -23.53 -0.92
C LYS A 215 13.32 -23.59 -1.67
N ASN A 216 13.29 -23.57 -3.00
CA ASN A 216 14.49 -23.65 -3.83
C ASN A 216 15.22 -22.31 -3.99
N GLY A 217 14.77 -21.25 -3.29
CA GLY A 217 15.49 -19.99 -3.16
C GLY A 217 14.88 -18.83 -3.94
N MET A 218 15.60 -17.70 -3.92
CA MET A 218 15.14 -16.39 -4.37
C MET A 218 15.35 -16.11 -5.88
N GLU A 219 15.86 -17.07 -6.66
CA GLU A 219 16.19 -16.87 -8.09
C GLU A 219 14.96 -16.46 -8.90
N PHE A 220 13.77 -16.96 -8.55
CA PHE A 220 12.50 -16.55 -9.17
C PHE A 220 12.23 -15.04 -9.06
N PHE A 221 12.82 -14.37 -8.06
CA PHE A 221 12.65 -12.94 -7.79
C PHE A 221 13.84 -12.11 -8.29
N ALA A 222 14.64 -12.65 -9.22
CA ALA A 222 15.84 -11.97 -9.72
C ALA A 222 15.55 -10.59 -10.33
N ASP A 223 14.38 -10.37 -10.93
CA ASP A 223 13.96 -9.08 -11.51
C ASP A 223 13.06 -8.25 -10.57
N THR A 224 12.74 -8.77 -9.39
CA THR A 224 11.84 -8.14 -8.43
C THR A 224 12.56 -7.10 -7.57
N TYR A 225 11.94 -5.93 -7.39
CA TYR A 225 12.39 -4.88 -6.50
C TYR A 225 11.74 -4.98 -5.12
N ALA A 226 10.47 -5.36 -5.06
CA ALA A 226 9.79 -5.65 -3.81
C ALA A 226 8.71 -6.74 -3.95
N ILE A 227 8.35 -7.37 -2.83
CA ILE A 227 7.30 -8.38 -2.76
C ILE A 227 6.19 -7.89 -1.82
N HIS A 228 4.96 -7.82 -2.31
CA HIS A 228 3.78 -7.57 -1.49
C HIS A 228 3.31 -8.86 -0.79
N LEU A 229 3.12 -8.82 0.54
CA LEU A 229 2.69 -9.97 1.34
C LEU A 229 1.17 -10.08 1.53
N TRP A 230 0.41 -9.08 1.06
CA TRP A 230 -1.05 -9.07 1.05
C TRP A 230 -1.68 -9.22 2.44
N ASN A 231 -1.34 -8.31 3.35
CA ASN A 231 -1.80 -8.28 4.73
C ASN A 231 -3.33 -8.38 4.87
N GLU A 232 -4.08 -7.79 3.94
CA GLU A 232 -5.54 -7.90 3.93
C GLU A 232 -6.01 -9.36 3.75
N MET A 233 -5.25 -10.20 3.05
CA MET A 233 -5.53 -11.63 2.94
C MET A 233 -5.25 -12.35 4.26
N THR A 234 -4.09 -12.09 4.88
CA THR A 234 -3.77 -12.65 6.21
C THR A 234 -4.79 -12.23 7.29
N ARG A 235 -5.34 -11.01 7.20
CA ARG A 235 -6.39 -10.50 8.11
C ARG A 235 -7.72 -11.25 7.96
N ARG A 236 -8.04 -11.70 6.75
CA ARG A 236 -9.26 -12.45 6.44
C ARG A 236 -9.12 -13.94 6.77
N GLU A 237 -7.90 -14.44 6.80
CA GLU A 237 -7.61 -15.83 7.17
C GLU A 237 -7.79 -16.02 8.67
N LYS A 238 -8.57 -17.03 9.04
CA LYS A 238 -8.84 -17.32 10.44
C LYS A 238 -7.59 -17.90 11.09
N ASP A 239 -7.28 -17.46 12.30
CA ASP A 239 -6.18 -17.99 13.13
C ASP A 239 -4.77 -17.80 12.51
N PHE A 240 -4.62 -16.96 11.48
CA PHE A 240 -3.32 -16.64 10.91
C PHE A 240 -2.51 -15.76 11.86
N ASN A 241 -1.35 -16.27 12.30
CA ASN A 241 -0.46 -15.56 13.21
C ASN A 241 0.74 -14.96 12.46
N LYS A 242 0.74 -13.64 12.26
CA LYS A 242 1.85 -12.90 11.62
C LYS A 242 3.18 -13.00 12.39
N ASN A 243 3.15 -13.34 13.67
CA ASN A 243 4.35 -13.52 14.50
C ASN A 243 4.83 -14.98 14.56
N ALA A 244 4.17 -15.91 13.85
CA ALA A 244 4.57 -17.31 13.87
C ALA A 244 5.89 -17.55 13.13
N THR A 245 6.50 -18.69 13.44
CA THR A 245 7.56 -19.30 12.63
C THR A 245 6.92 -20.21 11.59
N PHE A 246 7.24 -19.99 10.32
CA PHE A 246 6.75 -20.77 9.19
C PHE A 246 7.77 -21.88 8.81
N PRO A 247 7.50 -22.78 7.84
CA PRO A 247 8.49 -23.74 7.38
C PRO A 247 9.83 -23.06 7.08
N LYS A 248 10.92 -23.67 7.55
CA LYS A 248 12.26 -23.05 7.56
C LYS A 248 12.68 -22.51 6.19
N ASP A 249 12.32 -23.21 5.13
CA ASP A 249 12.70 -22.88 3.77
C ASP A 249 11.61 -22.09 3.02
N SER A 250 10.50 -21.72 3.67
CA SER A 250 9.52 -20.79 3.11
C SER A 250 10.14 -19.45 2.77
N LEU A 251 9.53 -18.74 1.80
CA LEU A 251 10.01 -17.42 1.37
C LEU A 251 10.06 -16.44 2.55
N ILE A 252 9.02 -16.42 3.39
CA ILE A 252 8.98 -15.49 4.53
C ILE A 252 10.13 -15.74 5.52
N GLU A 253 10.49 -16.99 5.82
CA GLU A 253 11.58 -17.29 6.74
C GLU A 253 12.96 -17.03 6.12
N GLN A 254 13.10 -17.21 4.80
CA GLN A 254 14.29 -16.76 4.07
C GLN A 254 14.47 -15.24 4.17
N LEU A 255 13.38 -14.47 4.02
CA LEU A 255 13.39 -13.00 4.12
C LEU A 255 13.64 -12.52 5.54
N LYS A 256 13.01 -13.14 6.56
CA LYS A 256 13.28 -12.85 7.98
C LYS A 256 14.77 -13.01 8.30
N ARG A 257 15.39 -14.13 7.92
CA ARG A 257 16.84 -14.34 8.13
C ARG A 257 17.73 -13.30 7.47
N LYS A 258 17.27 -12.67 6.39
CA LYS A 258 18.04 -11.68 5.64
C LYS A 258 17.94 -10.28 6.26
N TYR A 259 16.79 -9.93 6.85
CA TYR A 259 16.46 -8.53 7.17
C TYR A 259 16.08 -8.26 8.63
N LEU A 260 15.74 -9.27 9.43
CA LEU A 260 15.55 -9.17 10.88
C LEU A 260 16.81 -9.70 11.60
#